data_AF-A0A7S4G143-F1
#
_entry.id   AF-A0A7S4G143-F1
#
_cell.length_a   1.000
_cell.length_b   1.000
_cell.length_c   1.000
_cell.angle_alpha   90.00
_cell.angle_beta   90.00
_cell.angle_gamma   90.00
#
_symmetry.space_group_name_H-M   'P 1'
#
loop_
_entity.id
_entity.type
_entity.pdbx_description
1 polymer ?
#
loop_
_entity_poly.entity_id
_entity_poly.type
_entity_poly.pdbx_seq_one_letter_code
_entity_poly.pdbx_strand_id
1 'polypeptide(L)'
;FFSSLGSLLGTFTNNIMDTSHDGDEGGMKVHSEAESFKRRFLKLDRVVCKIGAPRPWAPGTIMSINEDDPEDPTGRSKVPYVVKCDPPVGRLISVPEDVNDLVRPEVCFGQRAGALWFTLFCLPTRPSKTRRFAVGERVACAVEDATDTYTVWAAGVVLAVDPGLEPDDPEQFNEQQLRHLAGFKVPYHVQLDTGRRVFVHKDEHWLVRDLRFQAEGPRQRPKRMETREVAGSDGKWETIDHQTRRTRAAGPPSDSESDSDSDSD
;
A
#
# COMPACT_ATOMS: atom_id res chain seq x y z
N PHE A 1 13.64 -44.77 -22.13
CA PHE A 1 12.40 -44.37 -21.45
C PHE A 1 11.62 -43.49 -22.41
N PHE A 2 10.43 -43.94 -22.80
CA PHE A 2 9.68 -43.43 -23.95
C PHE A 2 9.11 -42.02 -23.72
N SER A 3 9.10 -41.29 -24.83
CA SER A 3 8.51 -39.98 -25.12
C SER A 3 7.05 -39.82 -24.72
N SER A 4 6.62 -38.58 -24.45
CA SER A 4 5.34 -38.05 -24.95
C SER A 4 5.26 -36.53 -24.78
N LEU A 5 5.46 -35.83 -25.91
CA LEU A 5 5.06 -34.43 -26.15
C LEU A 5 3.58 -34.45 -26.58
N GLY A 6 2.72 -33.73 -25.88
CA GLY A 6 1.31 -33.54 -26.23
C GLY A 6 1.03 -32.08 -26.59
N SER A 7 0.95 -31.82 -27.89
CA SER A 7 0.55 -30.56 -28.51
C SER A 7 -0.98 -30.49 -28.59
N LEU A 8 -1.58 -29.35 -28.23
CA LEU A 8 -3.01 -29.06 -28.46
C LEU A 8 -3.12 -27.73 -29.22
N LEU A 9 -3.26 -27.85 -30.53
CA LEU A 9 -3.66 -26.79 -31.46
C LEU A 9 -5.19 -26.71 -31.46
N GLY A 10 -5.73 -25.59 -30.99
CA GLY A 10 -7.15 -25.26 -31.11
C GLY A 10 -7.40 -24.49 -32.41
N THR A 11 -8.26 -25.03 -33.25
CA THR A 11 -8.73 -24.49 -34.52
C THR A 11 -9.63 -23.27 -34.33
N PHE A 12 -9.29 -22.16 -35.01
CA PHE A 12 -10.14 -20.99 -35.19
C PHE A 12 -11.17 -21.23 -36.29
N THR A 13 -12.46 -21.02 -35.98
CA THR A 13 -13.53 -20.95 -36.98
C THR A 13 -13.85 -19.50 -37.29
N ASN A 14 -13.72 -19.13 -38.57
CA ASN A 14 -14.14 -17.86 -39.14
C ASN A 14 -15.67 -17.78 -39.15
N ASN A 15 -16.22 -16.66 -38.66
CA ASN A 15 -17.57 -16.22 -39.00
C ASN A 15 -17.49 -14.88 -39.72
N ILE A 16 -17.95 -14.89 -40.97
CA ILE A 16 -18.16 -13.76 -41.87
C ILE A 16 -19.66 -13.47 -41.87
N MET A 17 -20.03 -12.28 -41.39
CA MET A 17 -21.32 -11.58 -41.59
C MET A 17 -21.05 -10.12 -41.16
N ASP A 18 -21.65 -9.07 -41.70
CA ASP A 18 -22.30 -8.77 -42.97
C ASP A 18 -22.31 -7.23 -42.95
N THR A 19 -22.03 -6.61 -44.09
CA THR A 19 -21.85 -5.17 -44.23
C THR A 19 -23.17 -4.49 -44.53
N SER A 20 -23.66 -3.64 -43.61
CA SER A 20 -24.65 -2.61 -43.94
C SER A 20 -24.20 -1.26 -43.39
N HIS A 21 -24.24 -0.29 -44.29
CA HIS A 21 -23.65 1.04 -44.27
C HIS A 21 -24.79 2.03 -44.03
N ASP A 22 -24.78 2.75 -42.92
CA ASP A 22 -25.62 3.94 -42.72
C ASP A 22 -24.73 5.07 -42.20
N GLY A 23 -24.69 6.15 -42.97
CA GLY A 23 -23.86 7.32 -42.74
C GLY A 23 -24.38 8.14 -41.57
N ASP A 24 -23.49 8.39 -40.61
CA ASP A 24 -23.67 9.38 -39.55
C ASP A 24 -22.54 10.40 -39.69
N GLU A 25 -22.89 11.67 -39.88
CA GLU A 25 -21.97 12.77 -40.09
C GLU A 25 -21.18 13.02 -38.80
N GLY A 26 -19.97 12.44 -38.77
CA GLY A 26 -19.03 12.49 -37.66
C GLY A 26 -18.60 13.91 -37.32
N GLY A 27 -19.34 14.53 -36.39
CA GLY A 27 -18.78 15.54 -35.51
C GLY A 27 -17.64 14.90 -34.73
N MET A 28 -16.40 15.14 -35.16
CA MET A 28 -15.20 14.90 -34.35
C MET A 28 -15.36 15.68 -33.05
N LYS A 29 -15.97 15.06 -32.04
CA LYS A 29 -15.67 15.37 -30.66
C LYS A 29 -14.19 15.02 -30.52
N VAL A 30 -13.37 16.04 -30.66
CA VAL A 30 -12.05 16.06 -30.04
C VAL A 30 -12.33 15.88 -28.56
N HIS A 31 -12.49 14.63 -28.15
CA HIS A 31 -12.27 14.23 -26.78
C HIS A 31 -10.81 14.60 -26.56
N SER A 32 -10.60 15.82 -26.07
CA SER A 32 -9.30 16.21 -25.56
C SER A 32 -9.01 15.18 -24.49
N GLU A 33 -8.15 14.26 -24.88
CA GLU A 33 -7.69 13.09 -24.17
C GLU A 33 -6.77 13.57 -23.05
N ALA A 34 -7.29 14.46 -22.20
CA ALA A 34 -6.87 14.56 -20.83
C ALA A 34 -7.39 13.30 -20.16
N GLU A 35 -6.79 12.15 -20.51
CA GLU A 35 -6.72 11.03 -19.60
C GLU A 35 -6.05 11.59 -18.35
N SER A 36 -6.91 12.03 -17.43
CA SER A 36 -6.55 12.33 -16.06
C SER A 36 -5.85 11.08 -15.56
N PHE A 37 -4.51 11.08 -15.61
CA PHE A 37 -3.70 9.95 -15.24
C PHE A 37 -4.08 9.59 -13.81
N LYS A 38 -4.78 8.47 -13.68
CA LYS A 38 -5.27 7.99 -12.40
C LYS A 38 -4.08 7.84 -11.47
N ARG A 39 -4.01 8.74 -10.49
CA ARG A 39 -2.94 8.78 -9.49
C ARG A 39 -2.95 7.49 -8.67
N ARG A 40 -1.76 6.94 -8.37
CA ARG A 40 -1.63 5.69 -7.61
C ARG A 40 -2.08 5.81 -6.16
N PHE A 41 -1.83 6.96 -5.54
CA PHE A 41 -2.20 7.25 -4.16
C PHE A 41 -3.36 8.25 -4.07
N LEU A 42 -4.16 8.11 -3.02
CA LEU A 42 -5.28 8.99 -2.66
C LEU A 42 -4.95 9.87 -1.44
N LYS A 43 -5.78 10.88 -1.18
CA LYS A 43 -5.66 11.72 0.02
C LYS A 43 -5.68 10.83 1.26
N LEU A 44 -4.85 11.17 2.23
CA LEU A 44 -4.61 10.44 3.49
C LEU A 44 -3.91 9.09 3.37
N ASP A 45 -3.51 8.65 2.16
CA ASP A 45 -2.70 7.44 2.04
C ASP A 45 -1.31 7.60 2.66
N ARG A 46 -0.80 6.51 3.22
CA ARG A 46 0.53 6.43 3.83
C ARG A 46 1.57 6.09 2.78
N VAL A 47 2.59 6.92 2.68
CA VAL A 47 3.66 6.80 1.69
C VAL A 47 5.02 7.01 2.33
N VAL A 48 6.05 6.60 1.60
CA VAL A 48 7.43 7.03 1.83
C VAL A 48 7.85 7.82 0.61
N CYS A 49 8.33 9.04 0.81
CA CYS A 49 8.70 9.95 -0.28
C CYS A 49 10.15 10.42 -0.14
N LYS A 50 10.75 10.76 -1.27
CA LYS A 50 12.13 11.22 -1.34
C LYS A 50 12.18 12.70 -0.94
N ILE A 51 13.04 13.06 0.03
CA ILE A 51 13.11 14.44 0.56
C ILE A 51 14.47 15.12 0.36
N GLY A 52 15.38 14.49 -0.41
CA GLY A 52 16.72 15.00 -0.72
C GLY A 52 17.81 14.55 0.25
N ALA A 53 19.05 15.03 0.05
CA ALA A 53 20.16 14.76 0.98
C ALA A 53 20.04 15.63 2.26
N PRO A 54 20.48 15.15 3.44
CA PRO A 54 21.20 13.89 3.70
C PRO A 54 20.29 12.69 4.01
N ARG A 55 18.97 12.89 4.16
CA ARG A 55 18.01 11.81 4.44
C ARG A 55 17.18 11.54 3.19
N PRO A 56 17.54 10.55 2.36
CA PRO A 56 16.94 10.43 1.05
C PRO A 56 15.44 10.20 1.10
N TRP A 57 14.92 9.55 2.14
CA TRP A 57 13.50 9.18 2.26
C TRP A 57 12.91 9.53 3.62
N ALA A 58 11.61 9.82 3.64
CA ALA A 58 10.82 9.99 4.86
C ALA A 58 9.38 9.48 4.70
N PRO A 59 8.81 8.86 5.73
CA PRO A 59 7.40 8.48 5.77
C PRO A 59 6.52 9.73 5.89
N GLY A 60 5.32 9.65 5.34
CA GLY A 60 4.34 10.73 5.42
C GLY A 60 2.95 10.31 4.97
N THR A 61 2.08 11.31 4.94
CA THR A 61 0.68 11.17 4.52
C THR A 61 0.41 12.10 3.34
N ILE A 62 -0.24 11.61 2.29
CA ILE A 62 -0.71 12.42 1.17
C ILE A 62 -1.76 13.41 1.69
N MET A 63 -1.51 14.71 1.54
CA MET A 63 -2.45 15.76 1.95
C MET A 63 -3.28 16.25 0.77
N SER A 64 -2.65 16.39 -0.40
CA SER A 64 -3.27 16.87 -1.62
C SER A 64 -2.75 16.11 -2.86
N ILE A 65 -3.53 16.19 -3.93
CA ILE A 65 -3.28 15.54 -5.22
C ILE A 65 -3.56 16.54 -6.33
N ASN A 66 -2.72 16.57 -7.37
CA ASN A 66 -2.86 17.46 -8.52
C ASN A 66 -2.91 18.96 -8.12
N GLU A 67 -2.07 19.36 -7.17
CA GLU A 67 -1.91 20.76 -6.78
C GLU A 67 -1.24 21.56 -7.90
N ASP A 68 -1.54 22.85 -8.00
CA ASP A 68 -0.81 23.73 -8.92
C ASP A 68 0.67 23.75 -8.59
N ASP A 69 1.53 23.65 -9.61
CA ASP A 69 2.96 23.78 -9.42
C ASP A 69 3.32 25.26 -9.17
N PRO A 70 3.80 25.63 -7.97
CA PRO A 70 4.17 27.02 -7.69
C PRO A 70 5.34 27.52 -8.54
N GLU A 71 6.13 26.62 -9.14
CA GLU A 71 7.23 26.99 -10.04
C GLU A 71 6.76 27.22 -11.48
N ASP A 72 5.52 26.84 -11.82
CA ASP A 72 4.92 27.09 -13.12
C ASP A 72 3.86 28.21 -13.06
N PRO A 73 4.23 29.46 -13.41
CA PRO A 73 3.30 30.58 -13.38
C PRO A 73 2.17 30.47 -14.41
N THR A 74 2.24 29.51 -15.34
CA THR A 74 1.17 29.29 -16.31
C THR A 74 0.02 28.45 -15.76
N GLY A 75 0.21 27.80 -14.60
CA GLY A 75 -0.78 26.90 -13.98
C GLY A 75 -1.10 25.66 -14.83
N ARG A 76 -0.23 25.33 -15.81
CA ARG A 76 -0.46 24.21 -16.74
C ARG A 76 0.05 22.90 -16.17
N SER A 77 1.12 22.95 -15.39
CA SER A 77 1.67 21.81 -14.69
C SER A 77 1.06 21.68 -13.30
N LYS A 78 0.86 20.42 -12.90
CA LYS A 78 0.32 20.04 -11.61
C LYS A 78 1.31 19.11 -10.92
N VAL A 79 1.58 19.37 -9.65
CA VAL A 79 2.32 18.46 -8.79
C VAL A 79 1.42 17.27 -8.43
N PRO A 80 1.83 16.02 -8.72
CA PRO A 80 1.05 14.84 -8.40
C PRO A 80 0.62 14.74 -6.95
N TYR A 81 1.54 15.00 -6.00
CA TYR A 81 1.28 14.85 -4.57
C TYR A 81 1.93 15.92 -3.72
N VAL A 82 1.23 16.31 -2.66
CA VAL A 82 1.83 17.02 -1.50
C VAL A 82 1.78 16.11 -0.29
N VAL A 83 2.94 15.76 0.26
CA VAL A 83 3.10 14.82 1.38
C VAL A 83 3.44 15.57 2.66
N LYS A 84 2.66 15.40 3.73
CA LYS A 84 3.05 15.81 5.08
C LYS A 84 3.94 14.73 5.68
N CYS A 85 5.23 15.00 5.77
CA CYS A 85 6.20 14.08 6.36
C CYS A 85 5.98 13.95 7.88
N ASP A 86 6.20 12.76 8.41
CA ASP A 86 6.13 12.51 9.85
C ASP A 86 7.24 13.27 10.60
N PRO A 87 7.10 13.51 11.91
CA PRO A 87 8.21 13.94 12.76
C PRO A 87 9.40 12.96 12.64
N PRO A 88 10.66 13.46 12.66
CA PRO A 88 11.03 14.85 12.97
C PRO A 88 11.00 15.80 11.78
N VAL A 89 10.71 15.32 10.57
CA VAL A 89 10.71 16.15 9.35
C VAL A 89 9.54 17.14 9.38
N GLY A 90 8.33 16.65 9.65
CA GLY A 90 7.17 17.47 10.05
C GLY A 90 6.70 18.55 9.07
N ARG A 91 7.20 18.56 7.83
CA ARG A 91 6.89 19.56 6.78
C ARG A 91 6.14 18.96 5.60
N LEU A 92 5.51 19.82 4.81
CA LEU A 92 4.94 19.46 3.52
C LEU A 92 6.05 19.40 2.47
N ILE A 93 6.01 18.38 1.61
CA ILE A 93 6.92 18.16 0.49
C ILE A 93 6.09 17.90 -0.76
N SER A 94 6.40 18.61 -1.84
CA SER A 94 5.87 18.33 -3.18
C SER A 94 6.62 17.17 -3.81
N VAL A 95 5.88 16.19 -4.34
CA VAL A 95 6.44 15.08 -5.12
C VAL A 95 6.15 15.36 -6.60
N PRO A 96 7.17 15.68 -7.41
CA PRO A 96 6.97 16.21 -8.77
C PRO A 96 6.49 15.15 -9.78
N GLU A 97 6.74 13.86 -9.53
CA GLU A 97 6.34 12.77 -10.43
C GLU A 97 5.77 11.58 -9.65
N ASP A 98 4.74 10.91 -10.19
CA ASP A 98 4.18 9.68 -9.62
C ASP A 98 5.00 8.46 -10.04
N VAL A 99 6.24 8.38 -9.54
CA VAL A 99 7.16 7.27 -9.82
C VAL A 99 7.73 6.71 -8.53
N ASN A 100 8.01 5.41 -8.54
CA ASN A 100 8.56 4.67 -7.40
C ASN A 100 9.89 5.22 -6.88
N ASP A 101 10.64 5.97 -7.68
CA ASP A 101 11.90 6.58 -7.25
C ASP A 101 11.73 7.86 -6.43
N LEU A 102 10.51 8.40 -6.40
CA LEU A 102 10.16 9.60 -5.62
C LEU A 102 9.11 9.34 -4.55
N VAL A 103 8.19 8.40 -4.78
CA VAL A 103 7.10 8.08 -3.84
C VAL A 103 6.68 6.62 -3.96
N ARG A 104 6.52 5.97 -2.79
CA ARG A 104 6.16 4.56 -2.65
C ARG A 104 5.09 4.40 -1.57
N PRO A 105 4.25 3.36 -1.63
CA PRO A 105 3.37 3.05 -0.51
C PRO A 105 4.19 2.70 0.74
N GLU A 106 3.73 3.12 1.92
CA GLU A 106 4.29 2.62 3.17
C GLU A 106 3.71 1.24 3.49
N VAL A 107 4.58 0.23 3.54
CA VAL A 107 4.25 -1.20 3.74
C VAL A 107 5.28 -1.87 4.63
N CYS A 108 5.07 -3.14 4.98
CA CYS A 108 6.06 -3.97 5.66
C CYS A 108 7.16 -4.34 4.66
N PHE A 109 8.24 -3.56 4.66
CA PHE A 109 9.38 -3.78 3.78
C PHE A 109 10.15 -5.05 4.20
N GLY A 110 10.79 -5.71 3.23
CA GLY A 110 11.62 -6.90 3.48
C GLY A 110 11.67 -7.91 2.34
N GLN A 111 10.84 -7.74 1.30
CA GLN A 111 10.78 -8.70 0.20
C GLN A 111 11.89 -8.54 -0.85
N ARG A 112 12.66 -7.45 -0.83
CA ARG A 112 13.65 -7.10 -1.85
C ARG A 112 14.97 -6.62 -1.23
N ALA A 113 16.04 -6.69 -2.03
CA ALA A 113 17.33 -6.10 -1.67
C ALA A 113 17.17 -4.60 -1.37
N GLY A 114 17.79 -4.14 -0.28
CA GLY A 114 17.68 -2.75 0.17
C GLY A 114 16.34 -2.38 0.82
N ALA A 115 15.35 -3.28 0.90
CA ALA A 115 14.06 -2.98 1.54
C ALA A 115 14.20 -2.57 3.01
N LEU A 116 15.20 -3.12 3.70
CA LEU A 116 15.50 -2.79 5.08
C LEU A 116 15.70 -1.27 5.26
N TRP A 117 16.29 -0.57 4.28
CA TRP A 117 16.45 0.89 4.34
C TRP A 117 15.14 1.62 4.57
N PHE A 118 14.07 1.21 3.87
CA PHE A 118 12.76 1.82 4.03
C PHE A 118 12.18 1.56 5.42
N THR A 119 12.34 0.34 5.96
CA THR A 119 11.98 0.02 7.35
C THR A 119 12.59 1.03 8.31
N LEU A 120 13.87 1.39 8.12
CA LEU A 120 14.59 2.33 8.98
C LEU A 120 14.06 3.75 8.90
N PHE A 121 13.83 4.25 7.69
CA PHE A 121 13.27 5.59 7.49
C PHE A 121 11.88 5.70 8.10
N CYS A 122 11.14 4.59 8.16
CA CYS A 122 9.80 4.54 8.70
C CYS A 122 9.71 4.26 10.20
N LEU A 123 10.83 4.05 10.92
CA LEU A 123 10.79 3.76 12.35
C LEU A 123 10.11 4.90 13.12
N PRO A 124 9.15 4.59 14.01
CA PRO A 124 8.47 5.62 14.78
C PRO A 124 9.44 6.27 15.77
N THR A 125 9.32 7.59 15.94
CA THR A 125 10.07 8.32 16.98
C THR A 125 9.72 7.87 18.40
N ARG A 126 8.52 7.32 18.58
CA ARG A 126 8.01 6.77 19.85
C ARG A 126 7.40 5.40 19.58
N PRO A 127 8.15 4.30 19.77
CA PRO A 127 7.60 2.97 19.55
C PRO A 127 6.47 2.69 20.56
N SER A 128 5.41 2.00 20.09
CA SER A 128 4.37 1.49 20.99
C SER A 128 5.02 0.55 22.01
N LYS A 129 4.53 0.57 23.26
CA LYS A 129 4.99 -0.34 24.32
C LYS A 129 4.25 -1.68 24.31
N THR A 130 3.07 -1.73 23.70
CA THR A 130 2.24 -2.93 23.63
C THR A 130 2.30 -3.51 22.23
N ARG A 131 2.17 -4.84 22.17
CA ARG A 131 2.17 -5.62 20.93
C ARG A 131 0.85 -6.35 20.84
N ARG A 132 0.14 -6.14 19.72
CA ARG A 132 -1.13 -6.81 19.42
C ARG A 132 -0.95 -8.28 19.12
N PHE A 133 0.20 -8.70 18.59
CA PHE A 133 0.43 -10.06 18.15
C PHE A 133 1.55 -10.76 18.93
N ALA A 134 1.41 -12.07 19.10
CA ALA A 134 2.41 -12.94 19.74
C ALA A 134 3.14 -13.81 18.71
N VAL A 135 4.29 -14.37 19.09
CA VAL A 135 5.03 -15.35 18.27
C VAL A 135 4.13 -16.56 17.97
N GLY A 136 4.14 -17.01 16.72
CA GLY A 136 3.30 -18.09 16.22
C GLY A 136 1.90 -17.67 15.76
N GLU A 137 1.47 -16.43 16.03
CA GLU A 137 0.17 -15.96 15.53
C GLU A 137 0.18 -15.73 14.01
N ARG A 138 -0.99 -15.98 13.40
CA ARG A 138 -1.24 -15.77 11.98
C ARG A 138 -1.71 -14.34 11.72
N VAL A 139 -1.04 -13.68 10.79
CA VAL A 139 -1.28 -12.26 10.46
C VAL A 139 -1.40 -12.08 8.95
N ALA A 140 -2.02 -10.97 8.55
CA ALA A 140 -1.94 -10.42 7.21
C ALA A 140 -1.08 -9.15 7.26
N CYS A 141 -0.03 -9.10 6.44
CA CYS A 141 0.88 -7.96 6.34
C CYS A 141 0.68 -7.23 5.01
N ALA A 142 0.64 -5.89 5.06
CA ALA A 142 0.67 -5.06 3.87
C ALA A 142 2.07 -5.13 3.27
N VAL A 143 2.20 -5.54 2.02
CA VAL A 143 3.48 -5.71 1.32
C VAL A 143 3.37 -5.20 -0.12
N GLU A 144 4.53 -5.01 -0.77
CA GLU A 144 4.61 -4.71 -2.21
C GLU A 144 4.00 -5.87 -3.00
N ASP A 145 3.24 -5.55 -4.05
CA ASP A 145 2.80 -6.54 -5.01
C ASP A 145 3.92 -6.91 -6.00
N ALA A 146 3.65 -7.83 -6.93
CA ALA A 146 4.65 -8.23 -7.92
C ALA A 146 5.05 -7.09 -8.89
N THR A 147 4.25 -6.04 -9.00
CA THR A 147 4.50 -4.89 -9.87
C THR A 147 5.26 -3.76 -9.17
N ASP A 148 5.48 -3.85 -7.86
CA ASP A 148 6.04 -2.80 -7.00
C ASP A 148 5.24 -1.48 -7.07
N THR A 149 4.05 -1.51 -7.66
CA THR A 149 3.24 -0.31 -7.94
C THR A 149 2.10 -0.22 -6.96
N TYR A 150 1.57 -1.37 -6.54
CA TYR A 150 0.45 -1.48 -5.63
C TYR A 150 0.85 -2.29 -4.40
N THR A 151 -0.12 -2.48 -3.52
CA THR A 151 0.10 -3.24 -2.28
C THR A 151 -0.91 -4.36 -2.17
N VAL A 152 -0.50 -5.44 -1.51
CA VAL A 152 -1.34 -6.59 -1.22
C VAL A 152 -1.27 -6.92 0.26
N TRP A 153 -2.30 -7.57 0.77
CA TRP A 153 -2.26 -8.29 2.03
C TRP A 153 -1.70 -9.69 1.76
N ALA A 154 -0.59 -10.01 2.42
CA ALA A 154 0.02 -11.34 2.37
C ALA A 154 -0.04 -11.99 3.76
N ALA A 155 -0.43 -13.26 3.81
CA ALA A 155 -0.48 -14.02 5.04
C ALA A 155 0.91 -14.43 5.50
N GLY A 156 1.06 -14.56 6.82
CA GLY A 156 2.28 -15.07 7.41
C GLY A 156 2.12 -15.43 8.88
N VAL A 157 3.23 -15.80 9.48
CA VAL A 157 3.36 -16.13 10.90
C VAL A 157 4.39 -15.22 11.57
N VAL A 158 4.06 -14.70 12.74
CA VAL A 158 4.99 -13.90 13.56
C VAL A 158 6.10 -14.81 14.08
N LEU A 159 7.33 -14.59 13.63
CA LEU A 159 8.52 -15.32 14.11
C LEU A 159 9.07 -14.74 15.41
N ALA A 160 9.05 -13.42 15.54
CA ALA A 160 9.58 -12.72 16.70
C ALA A 160 8.80 -11.42 16.97
N VAL A 161 8.75 -11.05 18.25
CA VAL A 161 8.20 -9.79 18.74
C VAL A 161 9.36 -8.95 19.28
N ASP A 162 9.39 -7.67 18.92
CA ASP A 162 10.50 -6.78 19.22
C ASP A 162 11.90 -7.27 18.78
N PRO A 163 12.05 -7.89 17.58
CA PRO A 163 13.36 -8.25 17.07
C PRO A 163 14.19 -7.00 16.76
N GLY A 164 15.50 -7.11 16.98
CA GLY A 164 16.47 -6.15 16.46
C GLY A 164 16.52 -6.19 14.94
N LEU A 165 16.93 -5.06 14.34
CA LEU A 165 17.23 -5.00 12.91
C LEU A 165 18.73 -5.23 12.72
N GLU A 166 19.10 -6.41 12.26
CA GLU A 166 20.46 -6.71 11.81
C GLU A 166 20.45 -6.69 10.27
N PRO A 167 21.27 -5.86 9.62
CA PRO A 167 21.35 -5.85 8.17
C PRO A 167 21.99 -7.16 7.68
N ASP A 168 21.39 -7.75 6.65
CA ASP A 168 21.94 -8.95 6.00
C ASP A 168 23.33 -8.69 5.39
N ASP A 169 23.58 -7.45 4.99
CA ASP A 169 24.86 -6.98 4.45
C ASP A 169 25.26 -5.66 5.14
N PRO A 170 26.04 -5.72 6.23
CA PRO A 170 26.44 -4.53 6.99
C PRO A 170 27.38 -3.61 6.20
N GLU A 171 28.03 -4.07 5.12
CA GLU A 171 28.95 -3.25 4.32
C GLU A 171 28.23 -2.15 3.54
N GLN A 172 26.92 -2.30 3.32
CA GLN A 172 26.07 -1.29 2.68
C GLN A 172 25.75 -0.11 3.62
N PHE A 173 26.12 -0.20 4.89
CA PHE A 173 25.82 0.80 5.90
C PHE A 173 27.12 1.42 6.41
N ASN A 174 27.15 2.75 6.49
CA ASN A 174 28.25 3.40 7.20
C ASN A 174 28.11 3.20 8.72
N GLU A 175 29.20 3.45 9.45
CA GLU A 175 29.24 3.20 10.90
C GLU A 175 28.18 4.00 11.68
N GLN A 176 27.87 5.23 11.25
CA GLN A 176 26.83 6.05 11.88
C GLN A 176 25.44 5.41 11.69
N GLN A 177 25.17 4.86 10.52
CA GLN A 177 23.92 4.15 10.22
C GLN A 177 23.83 2.86 11.03
N LEU A 178 24.89 2.05 11.10
CA LEU A 178 24.94 0.85 11.94
C LEU A 178 24.74 1.17 13.44
N ARG A 179 25.31 2.27 13.93
CA ARG A 179 25.06 2.73 15.31
C ARG A 179 23.63 3.18 15.52
N HIS A 180 23.02 3.82 14.51
CA HIS A 180 21.59 4.12 14.51
C HIS A 180 20.71 2.87 14.35
N LEU A 181 21.23 1.75 13.88
CA LEU A 181 20.51 0.47 13.86
C LEU A 181 20.57 -0.22 15.23
N ALA A 182 21.73 -0.15 15.86
CA ALA A 182 22.00 -0.80 17.14
C ALA A 182 20.99 -0.33 18.21
N GLY A 183 20.12 -1.25 18.63
CA GLY A 183 19.14 -1.02 19.67
C GLY A 183 17.73 -0.66 19.19
N PHE A 184 17.52 -0.42 17.89
CA PHE A 184 16.16 -0.31 17.36
C PHE A 184 15.53 -1.68 17.24
N LYS A 185 14.28 -1.75 17.71
CA LYS A 185 13.44 -2.93 17.63
C LYS A 185 12.20 -2.59 16.84
N VAL A 186 11.83 -3.46 15.92
CA VAL A 186 10.56 -3.35 15.21
C VAL A 186 9.52 -4.19 15.90
N PRO A 187 8.22 -3.85 15.82
CA PRO A 187 7.16 -4.65 16.42
C PRO A 187 7.21 -6.14 16.11
N TYR A 188 7.36 -6.52 14.84
CA TYR A 188 7.28 -7.91 14.42
C TYR A 188 8.27 -8.25 13.30
N HIS A 189 8.77 -9.48 13.33
CA HIS A 189 9.38 -10.14 12.18
C HIS A 189 8.46 -11.28 11.76
N VAL A 190 8.01 -11.25 10.51
CA VAL A 190 6.97 -12.14 9.98
C VAL A 190 7.54 -12.95 8.83
N GLN A 191 7.32 -14.27 8.87
CA GLN A 191 7.56 -15.17 7.75
C GLN A 191 6.26 -15.27 6.96
N LEU A 192 6.26 -14.76 5.74
CA LEU A 192 5.14 -14.87 4.82
C LEU A 192 5.03 -16.31 4.31
N ASP A 193 3.81 -16.71 3.93
CA ASP A 193 3.53 -18.05 3.38
C ASP A 193 4.26 -18.31 2.05
N THR A 194 4.66 -17.24 1.37
CA THR A 194 5.51 -17.29 0.17
C THR A 194 6.97 -17.67 0.46
N GLY A 195 7.35 -17.85 1.74
CA GLY A 195 8.74 -18.10 2.16
C GLY A 195 9.60 -16.84 2.30
N ARG A 196 9.06 -15.65 1.98
CA ARG A 196 9.72 -14.36 2.21
C ARG A 196 9.58 -13.89 3.66
N ARG A 197 10.47 -13.02 4.10
CA ARG A 197 10.44 -12.41 5.44
C ARG A 197 10.21 -10.91 5.34
N VAL A 198 9.47 -10.36 6.29
CA VAL A 198 9.23 -8.91 6.38
C VAL A 198 9.34 -8.42 7.82
N PHE A 199 9.80 -7.19 7.96
CA PHE A 199 9.83 -6.49 9.24
C PHE A 199 8.68 -5.49 9.29
N VAL A 200 7.82 -5.62 10.31
CA VAL A 200 6.70 -4.72 10.52
C VAL A 200 7.17 -3.59 11.43
N HIS A 201 7.44 -2.41 10.85
CA HIS A 201 8.06 -1.29 11.57
C HIS A 201 7.12 -0.52 12.52
N LYS A 202 5.79 -0.64 12.34
CA LYS A 202 4.79 -0.05 13.25
C LYS A 202 3.67 -1.05 13.52
N ASP A 203 3.19 -1.07 14.77
CA ASP A 203 2.06 -1.92 15.18
C ASP A 203 0.71 -1.24 14.86
N GLU A 204 0.51 -0.98 13.57
CA GLU A 204 -0.66 -0.26 13.06
C GLU A 204 -1.54 -1.15 12.19
N HIS A 205 -2.85 -0.97 12.31
CA HIS A 205 -3.85 -1.72 11.53
C HIS A 205 -3.71 -1.59 10.01
N TRP A 206 -3.03 -0.55 9.51
CA TRP A 206 -2.79 -0.38 8.08
C TRP A 206 -1.53 -1.11 7.58
N LEU A 207 -0.69 -1.66 8.48
CA LEU A 207 0.47 -2.50 8.14
C LEU A 207 0.25 -3.98 8.45
N VAL A 208 -0.36 -4.27 9.60
CA VAL A 208 -0.53 -5.65 10.07
C VAL A 208 -1.89 -5.83 10.73
N ARG A 209 -2.58 -6.89 10.33
CA ARG A 209 -3.92 -7.27 10.76
C ARG A 209 -3.97 -8.74 11.16
N ASP A 210 -5.00 -9.08 11.93
CA ASP A 210 -5.30 -10.47 12.25
C ASP A 210 -5.83 -11.18 10.99
N LEU A 211 -5.21 -12.31 10.62
CA LEU A 211 -5.58 -13.04 9.38
C LEU A 211 -7.04 -13.50 9.39
N ARG A 212 -7.66 -13.68 10.57
CA ARG A 212 -9.08 -14.04 10.70
C ARG A 212 -10.03 -12.94 10.20
N PHE A 213 -9.54 -11.70 10.19
CA PHE A 213 -10.32 -10.51 9.83
C PHE A 213 -9.88 -9.90 8.51
N GLN A 214 -8.65 -10.19 8.06
CA GLN A 214 -8.12 -9.70 6.80
C GLN A 214 -7.63 -10.86 5.94
N ALA A 215 -8.37 -11.17 4.87
CA ALA A 215 -7.94 -12.12 3.88
C ALA A 215 -6.75 -11.58 3.05
N GLU A 216 -6.01 -12.49 2.42
CA GLU A 216 -4.99 -12.16 1.44
C GLU A 216 -5.61 -11.55 0.17
N GLY A 217 -4.79 -10.81 -0.58
CA GLY A 217 -5.17 -10.26 -1.88
C GLY A 217 -4.92 -8.76 -2.00
N PRO A 218 -5.51 -8.10 -3.01
CA PRO A 218 -5.33 -6.67 -3.22
C PRO A 218 -5.65 -5.85 -1.97
N ARG A 219 -4.73 -4.97 -1.57
CA ARG A 219 -4.95 -4.11 -0.41
C ARG A 219 -5.90 -3.00 -0.80
N GLN A 220 -7.14 -3.12 -0.34
CA GLN A 220 -8.07 -2.01 -0.29
C GLN A 220 -7.61 -0.98 0.74
N ARG A 221 -8.07 0.27 0.60
CA ARG A 221 -7.74 1.36 1.53
C ARG A 221 -8.01 0.90 2.97
N PRO A 222 -6.99 0.83 3.84
CA PRO A 222 -7.14 0.20 5.14
C PRO A 222 -8.02 1.07 6.04
N LYS A 223 -9.27 0.63 6.29
CA LYS A 223 -10.13 1.21 7.33
C LYS A 223 -9.82 0.58 8.68
N ARG A 224 -9.73 1.38 9.75
CA ARG A 224 -9.57 0.86 11.12
C ARG A 224 -10.78 0.03 11.54
N MET A 225 -11.96 0.58 11.30
CA MET A 225 -13.24 -0.06 11.60
C MET A 225 -13.80 -0.67 10.31
N GLU A 226 -14.21 -1.92 10.37
CA GLU A 226 -14.82 -2.61 9.24
C GLU A 226 -16.06 -3.36 9.72
N THR A 227 -17.20 -3.09 9.08
CA THR A 227 -18.45 -3.78 9.36
C THR A 227 -18.68 -4.84 8.30
N ARG A 228 -18.95 -6.08 8.72
CA ARG A 228 -19.21 -7.21 7.83
C ARG A 228 -20.32 -8.10 8.37
N GLU A 229 -20.95 -8.84 7.47
CA GLU A 229 -21.87 -9.90 7.85
C GLU A 229 -21.08 -11.09 8.40
N VAL A 230 -21.58 -11.68 9.49
CA VAL A 230 -20.95 -12.85 10.12
C VAL A 230 -21.29 -14.08 9.28
N ALA A 231 -20.25 -14.71 8.73
CA ALA A 231 -20.40 -15.87 7.85
C ALA A 231 -21.22 -16.99 8.51
N GLY A 232 -22.23 -17.49 7.78
CA GLY A 232 -23.10 -18.56 8.25
C GLY A 232 -24.12 -18.14 9.31
N SER A 233 -24.37 -16.84 9.47
CA SER A 233 -25.46 -16.34 10.32
C SER A 233 -26.41 -15.47 9.51
N ASP A 234 -27.72 -15.73 9.64
CA ASP A 234 -28.73 -14.97 8.93
C ASP A 234 -28.79 -13.52 9.45
N GLY A 235 -28.20 -12.60 8.70
CA GLY A 235 -28.35 -11.16 8.88
C GLY A 235 -27.68 -10.58 10.14
N LYS A 236 -26.75 -11.30 10.80
CA LYS A 236 -25.97 -10.71 11.90
C LYS A 236 -24.75 -10.00 11.36
N TRP A 237 -24.57 -8.77 11.82
CA TRP A 237 -23.43 -7.95 11.45
C TRP A 237 -22.49 -7.76 12.64
N GLU A 238 -21.20 -7.70 12.36
CA GLU A 238 -20.18 -7.33 13.33
C GLU A 238 -19.32 -6.18 12.81
N THR A 239 -18.91 -5.29 13.72
CA THR A 239 -17.85 -4.32 13.45
C THR A 239 -16.56 -4.78 14.11
N ILE A 240 -15.50 -4.82 13.31
CA ILE A 240 -14.14 -5.18 13.71
C ILE A 240 -13.32 -3.91 13.86
N ASP A 241 -12.70 -3.72 15.02
CA ASP A 241 -11.62 -2.74 15.18
C ASP A 241 -10.29 -3.44 14.91
N HIS A 242 -9.73 -3.26 13.72
CA HIS A 242 -8.46 -3.86 13.32
C HIS A 242 -7.29 -3.43 14.21
N GLN A 243 -7.37 -2.27 14.89
CA GLN A 243 -6.35 -1.84 15.84
C GLN A 243 -6.47 -2.57 17.18
N THR A 244 -7.65 -2.95 17.64
CA THR A 244 -7.80 -3.63 18.95
C THR A 244 -8.08 -5.13 18.84
N ARG A 245 -8.28 -5.65 17.61
CA ARG A 245 -8.70 -7.04 17.31
C ARG A 245 -10.04 -7.41 17.96
N ARG A 246 -10.84 -6.41 18.38
CA ARG A 246 -12.13 -6.63 19.03
C ARG A 246 -13.24 -6.61 18.00
N THR A 247 -14.16 -7.56 18.12
CA THR A 247 -15.42 -7.58 17.37
C THR A 247 -16.56 -7.15 18.27
N ARG A 248 -17.56 -6.49 17.69
CA ARG A 248 -18.79 -6.06 18.38
C ARG A 248 -19.98 -6.30 17.46
N ALA A 249 -21.12 -6.68 18.03
CA ALA A 249 -22.36 -6.74 17.26
C ALA A 249 -22.70 -5.36 16.70
N ALA A 250 -23.19 -5.33 15.47
CA ALA A 250 -23.58 -4.12 14.75
C ALA A 250 -24.92 -4.34 14.03
N GLY A 251 -25.57 -3.25 13.63
CA GLY A 251 -26.65 -3.31 12.64
C GLY A 251 -26.09 -3.40 11.23
N PRO A 252 -26.94 -3.64 10.22
CA PRO A 252 -26.55 -3.49 8.82
C PRO A 252 -26.00 -2.07 8.57
N PRO A 253 -25.02 -1.91 7.66
CA PRO A 253 -24.54 -0.59 7.30
C PRO A 253 -25.73 0.25 6.79
N SER A 254 -25.85 1.49 7.26
CA SER A 254 -26.82 2.41 6.70
C SER A 254 -26.33 2.86 5.33
N ASP A 255 -27.11 2.61 4.27
CA ASP A 255 -26.80 3.00 2.89
C ASP A 255 -26.71 4.53 2.64
N SER A 256 -26.66 5.34 3.69
CA SER A 256 -26.74 6.80 3.62
C SER A 256 -25.38 7.52 3.52
N GLU A 257 -24.27 6.81 3.37
CA GLU A 257 -22.95 7.42 3.13
C GLU A 257 -22.60 7.36 1.64
N SER A 258 -23.37 8.07 0.82
CA SER A 258 -22.86 8.54 -0.46
C SER A 258 -21.84 9.63 -0.15
N ASP A 259 -20.55 9.27 -0.20
CA ASP A 259 -19.44 10.22 -0.16
C ASP A 259 -19.60 11.21 -1.32
N SER A 260 -20.35 12.28 -1.10
CA SER A 260 -20.34 13.45 -1.95
C SER A 260 -19.02 14.15 -1.71
N ASP A 261 -17.97 13.67 -2.37
CA ASP A 261 -16.76 14.43 -2.62
C ASP A 261 -17.15 15.63 -3.51
N SER A 262 -17.75 16.65 -2.88
CA SER A 262 -17.85 17.97 -3.49
C SER A 262 -16.44 18.56 -3.45
N ASP A 263 -15.68 18.31 -4.52
CA ASP A 263 -14.53 19.12 -4.88
C ASP A 263 -15.05 20.55 -5.13
N SER A 264 -14.89 21.41 -4.12
CA SER A 264 -15.01 22.85 -4.30
C SER A 264 -13.72 23.34 -4.95
N ASP A 265 -13.83 23.70 -6.22
CA ASP A 265 -12.83 24.45 -7.00
C ASP A 265 -12.40 25.77 -6.32
#